data_AF-A0A962C0K6-F1
#
_entry.id   AF-A0A962C0K6-F1
#
_cell.length_a   1.000
_cell.length_b   1.000
_cell.length_c   1.000
_cell.angle_alpha   90.00
_cell.angle_beta   90.00
_cell.angle_gamma   90.00
#
_symmetry.space_group_name_H-M   'P 1'
#
loop_
_entity.id
_entity.type
_entity.pdbx_description
1 polymer ?
#
loop_
_entity_poly.entity_id
_entity_poly.type
_entity_poly.pdbx_seq_one_letter_code
_entity_poly.pdbx_strand_id
1 'polypeptide(L)' 'VGAIRDSAVIAGLNLGVKALGRCPLKTDKNGEGLRDVALDLAGVQVEPGHYLYADEDGVIVCGEKLT' A
#
# COMPACT_ATOMS: atom_id res chain seq x y z
N VAL A 1 -5.56 -1.77 3.97
CA VAL A 1 -5.59 -0.38 3.45
C VAL A 1 -5.73 0.60 4.60
N GLY A 2 -5.14 1.80 4.51
CA GLY A 2 -5.10 2.74 5.64
C GLY A 2 -4.75 4.17 5.24
N ALA A 3 -4.46 5.00 6.24
CA ALA A 3 -4.13 6.42 6.07
C ALA A 3 -2.63 6.70 6.25
N ILE A 4 -2.16 7.78 5.63
CA ILE A 4 -0.79 8.31 5.78
C ILE A 4 -0.79 9.64 6.55
N ARG A 5 0.39 10.14 6.90
CA ARG A 5 0.61 11.49 7.43
C ARG A 5 1.72 12.18 6.65
N ASP A 6 1.92 13.48 6.90
CA ASP A 6 2.98 14.28 6.26
C ASP A 6 2.86 14.29 4.72
N SER A 7 1.63 14.30 4.19
CA SER A 7 1.37 14.16 2.75
C SER A 7 2.07 15.21 1.89
N ALA A 8 2.27 16.43 2.40
CA ALA A 8 2.98 17.49 1.67
C ALA A 8 4.47 17.17 1.49
N VAL A 9 5.11 16.56 2.48
CA VAL A 9 6.50 16.11 2.39
C VAL A 9 6.59 14.91 1.46
N ILE A 10 5.68 13.93 1.62
CA ILE A 10 5.62 12.72 0.78
C ILE A 10 5.46 13.07 -0.69
N ALA A 11 4.63 14.07 -1.03
CA ALA A 11 4.43 14.52 -2.40
C ALA A 11 5.70 15.05 -3.10
N GLY A 12 6.74 15.43 -2.34
CA GLY A 12 8.03 15.86 -2.88
C GLY A 12 9.05 14.73 -3.05
N LEU A 13 8.72 13.49 -2.66
CA LEU A 13 9.63 12.35 -2.75
C LEU A 13 9.51 11.67 -4.12
N ASN A 14 10.63 11.18 -4.66
CA ASN A 14 10.63 10.28 -5.82
C ASN A 14 10.24 8.85 -5.39
N LEU A 15 9.02 8.70 -4.87
CA LEU A 15 8.47 7.46 -4.33
C LEU A 15 6.97 7.38 -4.60
N GLY A 16 6.49 6.27 -5.17
CA GLY A 16 5.06 6.02 -5.36
C GLY A 16 4.35 5.71 -4.03
N VAL A 17 3.28 6.45 -3.71
CA VAL A 17 2.48 6.24 -2.49
C VAL A 17 0.98 6.30 -2.81
N LYS A 18 0.25 5.23 -2.49
CA LYS A 18 -1.22 5.15 -2.53
C LYS A 18 -1.75 4.95 -1.10
N ALA A 19 -2.79 5.69 -0.72
CA ALA A 19 -3.42 5.61 0.60
C ALA A 19 -4.92 5.93 0.50
N LEU A 20 -5.73 5.44 1.45
CA LEU A 20 -7.16 5.75 1.50
C LEU A 20 -7.44 7.17 2.02
N GLY A 21 -6.49 7.77 2.73
CA GLY A 21 -6.69 9.08 3.34
C GLY A 21 -5.48 9.58 4.11
N ARG A 22 -5.69 10.67 4.85
CA ARG A 22 -4.68 11.33 5.67
C ARG A 22 -5.13 11.35 7.12
N CYS A 23 -4.26 10.98 8.05
CA CYS A 23 -4.51 11.03 9.48
C CYS A 23 -3.28 11.61 10.20
N PRO A 24 -3.40 12.70 10.97
CA PRO A 24 -2.24 13.31 11.65
C PRO A 24 -1.74 12.47 12.84
N LEU A 25 -2.60 11.62 13.42
CA LEU A 25 -2.29 10.84 14.60
C LEU A 25 -1.42 9.63 14.23
N LYS A 26 -0.34 9.43 14.98
CA LYS A 26 0.51 8.22 14.86
C LYS A 26 -0.18 7.02 15.49
N THR A 27 0.16 5.82 15.05
CA THR A 27 -0.21 4.58 15.73
C THR A 27 0.70 4.31 16.94
N ASP A 28 0.20 3.53 17.89
CA ASP A 28 1.01 2.94 18.96
C ASP A 28 1.73 1.70 18.43
N LYS A 29 3.02 1.55 18.80
CA LYS A 29 3.91 0.52 18.26
C LYS A 29 3.95 -0.70 19.18
N ASN A 30 2.87 -1.48 19.20
CA ASN A 30 2.72 -2.63 20.11
C ASN A 30 3.40 -3.92 19.61
N GLY A 31 4.06 -3.90 18.44
CA GLY A 31 4.70 -5.08 17.86
C GLY A 31 3.72 -6.07 17.20
N GLU A 32 2.46 -5.69 17.07
CA GLU A 32 1.41 -6.48 16.43
C GLU A 32 1.49 -6.41 14.90
N GLY A 33 1.13 -7.51 14.24
CA GLY A 33 1.06 -7.61 12.78
C GLY A 33 1.59 -8.94 12.26
N LEU A 34 1.17 -9.31 11.06
CA LEU A 34 1.66 -10.48 10.33
C LEU A 34 2.47 -10.02 9.12
N ARG A 35 3.43 -10.83 8.68
CA ARG A 35 4.24 -10.61 7.48
C ARG A 35 4.06 -11.78 6.53
N ASP A 36 4.18 -11.51 5.24
CA ASP A 36 4.16 -12.52 4.17
C ASP A 36 2.93 -13.44 4.24
N VAL A 37 1.76 -12.85 4.50
CA VAL A 37 0.46 -13.54 4.49
C VAL A 37 -0.40 -12.97 3.36
N ALA A 38 -1.30 -13.81 2.81
CA ALA A 38 -2.27 -13.38 1.83
C ALA A 38 -3.23 -12.33 2.42
N LEU A 39 -3.55 -11.32 1.63
CA LEU A 39 -4.46 -10.22 1.98
C LEU A 39 -5.61 -10.14 0.99
N ASP A 40 -6.83 -9.92 1.48
CA ASP A 40 -7.94 -9.41 0.66
C ASP A 40 -8.02 -7.89 0.84
N LEU A 41 -7.80 -7.15 -0.25
CA LEU A 41 -7.90 -5.70 -0.28
C LEU A 41 -8.94 -5.30 -1.32
N ALA A 42 -10.10 -4.82 -0.86
CA ALA A 42 -11.21 -4.42 -1.72
C ALA A 42 -11.63 -5.54 -2.71
N GLY A 43 -11.62 -6.80 -2.26
CA GLY A 43 -11.96 -7.95 -3.10
C GLY A 43 -10.85 -8.43 -4.04
N VAL A 44 -9.65 -7.84 -3.94
CA VAL A 44 -8.46 -8.27 -4.68
C VAL A 44 -7.54 -9.04 -3.75
N GLN A 45 -7.19 -10.27 -4.15
CA GLN A 45 -6.24 -11.12 -3.45
C GLN A 45 -4.80 -10.67 -3.74
N VAL A 46 -4.05 -10.38 -2.70
CA VAL A 46 -2.64 -10.00 -2.75
C VAL A 46 -1.84 -11.04 -1.98
N GLU A 47 -1.03 -11.81 -2.69
CA GLU A 47 -0.21 -12.86 -2.10
C GLU A 47 1.27 -12.47 -2.12
N PRO A 48 2.07 -12.98 -1.17
CA PRO A 48 3.52 -12.82 -1.22
C PRO A 48 4.08 -13.33 -2.56
N GLY A 49 4.89 -12.49 -3.22
CA GLY A 49 5.46 -12.79 -4.54
C GLY A 49 4.69 -12.22 -5.73
N HIS A 50 3.45 -11.75 -5.54
CA HIS A 50 2.75 -11.00 -6.58
C HIS A 50 3.45 -9.68 -6.94
N TYR A 51 3.25 -9.24 -8.17
CA TYR A 51 3.68 -7.95 -8.69
C TYR A 51 2.53 -6.94 -8.62
N LEU A 52 2.86 -5.70 -8.26
CA LEU A 52 1.93 -4.58 -8.19
C LEU A 52 2.35 -3.52 -9.21
N TYR A 53 1.38 -3.02 -9.96
CA TYR A 53 1.55 -1.90 -10.88
C TYR A 53 0.54 -0.82 -10.52
N ALA A 54 0.99 0.43 -10.41
CA ALA A 54 0.18 1.54 -9.96
C ALA A 54 0.50 2.80 -10.75
N ASP A 55 -0.54 3.54 -11.13
CA ASP A 55 -0.48 4.81 -11.84
C ASP A 55 -1.54 5.77 -11.28
N GLU A 56 -1.96 6.78 -12.04
CA GLU A 56 -2.98 7.73 -11.60
C GLU A 56 -4.38 7.11 -11.56
N ASP A 57 -4.69 6.20 -12.48
CA ASP A 57 -5.99 5.57 -12.64
C ASP A 57 -6.24 4.50 -11.56
N GLY A 58 -5.22 3.73 -11.20
CA GLY A 58 -5.45 2.60 -10.31
C GLY A 58 -4.23 1.85 -9.83
N VAL A 59 -4.50 0.65 -9.33
CA VAL A 59 -3.52 -0.36 -8.94
C VAL A 59 -4.01 -1.70 -9.44
N ILE A 60 -3.14 -2.45 -10.11
CA ILE A 60 -3.40 -3.83 -10.53
C ILE A 60 -2.42 -4.79 -9.85
N VAL A 61 -2.86 -6.04 -9.70
CA VAL A 61 -2.11 -7.11 -9.06
C VAL A 61 -1.94 -8.24 -10.06
N CYS A 62 -0.71 -8.73 -10.21
CA CYS A 62 -0.37 -9.80 -11.14
C CYS A 62 0.38 -10.90 -10.40
N GLY A 63 0.02 -12.17 -10.65
CA GLY A 63 0.74 -13.31 -10.08
C GLY A 63 2.20 -13.42 -10.55
N GLU A 64 2.47 -12.89 -11.74
CA GLU A 64 3.79 -12.88 -12.36
C GLU A 64 4.11 -11.48 -12.92
N LYS A 65 5.39 -11.25 -13.22
CA LYS A 65 5.87 -9.98 -13.78
C LYS A 65 5.35 -9.80 -15.21
N LEU A 66 4.62 -8.71 -15.44
CA LEU A 66 4.34 -8.20 -16.78
C LEU A 66 5.62 -7.61 -17.37
N THR A 67 5.91 -8.01 -18.61
CA THR A 67 7.20 -7.90 -19.28
C THR A 67 7.65 -6.46 -19.50
#